data_AF-A0A645ITS8-F1
#
_entry.id   AF-A0A645ITS8-F1
#
_cell.length_a   1.000
_cell.length_b   1.000
_cell.length_c   1.000
_cell.angle_alpha   90.00
_cell.angle_beta   90.00
_cell.angle_gamma   90.00
#
_symmetry.space_group_name_H-M   'P 1'
#
loop_
_entity.id
_entity.type
_entity.pdbx_description
1 polymer ?
#
loop_
_entity_poly.entity_id
_entity_poly.type
_entity_poly.pdbx_seq_one_letter_code
_entity_poly.pdbx_strand_id
1 'polypeptide(L)'
;MANITNDENSFIQRLAKAVTSLRIDDWNSDTVDVFLRDMQKFKKTIEDFNNQKDTSAAGSTSYEIIFTGANGEKIPKRFDKTEYSNRAKLLLNEMSSHLDEYGQSITEQEKRQVLIELLEKLC
;
A
#
# COMPACT_ATOMS: atom_id res chain seq x y z
N MET A 1 8.10 -21.90 -9.59
CA MET A 1 6.93 -22.23 -8.73
C MET A 1 7.42 -23.23 -7.69
N ALA A 2 7.54 -22.83 -6.42
CA ALA A 2 8.09 -23.71 -5.39
C ALA A 2 6.99 -24.66 -4.90
N ASN A 3 7.19 -25.96 -5.15
CA ASN A 3 6.36 -27.04 -4.61
C ASN A 3 6.32 -26.93 -3.08
N ILE A 4 5.13 -26.69 -2.53
CA ILE A 4 4.86 -26.90 -1.10
C ILE A 4 4.70 -28.41 -0.95
N THR A 5 5.81 -29.11 -0.78
CA THR A 5 5.79 -30.50 -0.32
C THR A 5 5.26 -30.50 1.12
N ASN A 6 4.36 -31.42 1.44
CA ASN A 6 3.72 -31.58 2.76
C ASN A 6 4.68 -32.10 3.84
N ASP A 7 5.91 -31.60 3.85
CA ASP A 7 6.97 -31.94 4.80
C ASP A 7 7.12 -30.77 5.78
N GLU A 8 6.37 -30.86 6.87
CA GLU A 8 6.36 -29.87 7.95
C GLU A 8 7.75 -29.70 8.57
N ASN A 9 8.57 -30.75 8.63
CA ASN A 9 9.91 -30.68 9.22
C ASN A 9 10.86 -29.85 8.34
N SER A 10 10.90 -30.13 7.04
CA SER A 10 11.69 -29.32 6.09
C SER A 10 11.18 -27.87 6.05
N PHE A 11 9.87 -27.65 6.17
CA PHE A 11 9.30 -26.31 6.24
C PHE A 11 9.80 -25.55 7.48
N ILE A 12 9.69 -26.16 8.67
CA ILE A 12 10.13 -25.55 9.92
C ILE A 12 11.64 -25.31 9.93
N GLN A 13 12.47 -26.21 9.38
CA GLN A 13 13.91 -25.99 9.27
C GLN A 13 14.27 -24.77 8.38
N ARG A 14 13.56 -24.59 7.26
CA ARG A 14 13.75 -23.43 6.38
C ARG A 14 13.29 -22.14 7.05
N LEU A 15 12.15 -22.20 7.73
CA LEU A 15 11.58 -21.07 8.46
C LEU A 15 12.49 -20.64 9.62
N ALA A 16 12.96 -21.60 10.42
CA ALA A 16 13.94 -21.40 11.49
C ALA A 16 15.17 -20.66 10.99
N LYS A 17 15.80 -21.15 9.91
CA LYS A 17 16.95 -20.50 9.29
C LYS A 17 16.62 -19.11 8.74
N ALA A 18 15.45 -18.91 8.15
CA ALA A 18 15.06 -17.62 7.61
C ALA A 18 14.86 -16.56 8.71
N VAL A 19 14.36 -16.97 9.87
CA VAL A 19 14.04 -16.07 10.99
C VAL A 19 15.27 -15.79 11.86
N THR A 20 16.04 -16.82 12.23
CA THR A 20 17.18 -16.66 13.16
C THR A 20 18.54 -16.66 12.48
N SER A 21 18.61 -16.90 11.17
CA SER A 21 19.86 -17.11 10.41
C SER A 21 20.69 -18.33 10.86
N LEU A 22 20.16 -19.14 11.78
CA LEU A 22 20.82 -20.33 12.33
C LEU A 22 20.07 -21.61 11.97
N ARG A 23 20.77 -22.74 11.94
CA ARG A 23 20.10 -24.05 11.80
C ARG A 23 19.44 -24.41 13.11
N ILE A 24 18.34 -25.15 13.05
CA ILE A 24 17.60 -25.57 14.23
C ILE A 24 18.44 -26.44 15.17
N ASP A 25 19.40 -27.19 14.60
CA ASP A 25 20.34 -28.03 15.36
C ASP A 25 21.33 -27.21 16.22
N ASP A 26 21.54 -25.94 15.87
CA ASP A 26 22.45 -25.03 16.58
C ASP A 26 21.74 -24.22 17.68
N TRP A 27 20.45 -24.49 17.94
CA TRP A 27 19.64 -23.71 18.87
C TRP A 27 19.92 -24.07 20.33
N ASN A 28 19.98 -23.04 21.16
CA ASN A 28 19.86 -23.14 22.61
C ASN A 28 18.50 -22.56 23.05
N SER A 29 18.21 -22.59 24.36
CA SER A 29 16.99 -22.02 24.95
C SER A 29 16.74 -20.60 24.47
N ASP A 30 17.79 -19.78 24.44
CA ASP A 30 17.68 -18.36 24.13
C ASP A 30 17.32 -18.13 22.65
N THR A 31 17.84 -18.98 21.77
CA THR A 31 17.56 -18.93 20.33
C THR A 31 16.11 -19.32 20.02
N VAL A 32 15.54 -20.25 20.80
CA VAL A 32 14.12 -20.61 20.71
C VAL A 32 13.24 -19.41 21.08
N ASP A 33 13.58 -18.71 22.16
CA ASP A 33 12.82 -17.53 22.60
C ASP A 33 12.90 -16.40 21.56
N VAL A 34 14.07 -16.17 20.96
CA VAL A 34 14.26 -15.22 19.87
C VAL A 34 13.39 -15.58 18.66
N PHE A 35 13.39 -16.85 18.24
CA PHE A 35 12.57 -17.32 17.13
C PHE A 35 11.07 -17.07 17.38
N LEU A 36 10.56 -17.45 18.56
CA LEU A 36 9.15 -17.30 18.89
C LEU A 36 8.72 -15.82 18.92
N ARG A 37 9.55 -14.96 19.53
CA ARG A 37 9.30 -13.52 19.58
C ARG A 37 9.26 -12.90 18.19
N ASP A 38 10.24 -13.23 17.35
CA ASP A 38 10.35 -12.62 16.03
C ASP A 38 9.27 -13.16 15.08
N MET A 39 8.88 -14.43 15.20
CA MET A 39 7.70 -15.00 14.53
C MET A 39 6.40 -14.31 14.93
N GLN A 40 6.19 -14.06 16.22
CA GLN A 40 5.02 -13.29 16.70
C GLN A 40 5.03 -11.87 16.14
N LYS A 41 6.21 -11.23 16.08
CA LYS A 41 6.35 -9.89 15.50
C LYS A 41 6.04 -9.87 14.01
N PHE A 42 6.53 -10.85 13.25
CA PHE A 42 6.21 -11.00 11.82
C PHE A 42 4.72 -11.21 11.60
N LYS A 43 4.12 -12.16 12.33
CA LYS A 43 2.67 -12.41 12.28
C LYS A 43 1.89 -11.14 12.57
N LYS A 44 2.22 -10.44 13.67
CA LYS A 44 1.56 -9.19 14.04
C LYS A 44 1.72 -8.11 12.97
N THR A 45 2.89 -7.98 12.36
CA THR A 45 3.13 -7.00 11.29
C THR A 45 2.27 -7.30 10.06
N ILE A 46 2.12 -8.57 9.70
CA ILE A 46 1.26 -9.01 8.59
C ILE A 46 -0.22 -8.80 8.94
N GLU A 47 -0.63 -9.16 10.16
CA GLU A 47 -2.00 -8.96 10.64
C GLU A 47 -2.36 -7.48 10.73
N ASP A 48 -1.46 -6.62 11.22
CA ASP A 48 -1.66 -5.16 11.28
C ASP A 48 -1.76 -4.57 9.86
N PHE A 49 -0.95 -5.03 8.91
CA PHE A 49 -1.05 -4.63 7.50
C PHE A 49 -2.36 -5.09 6.84
N ASN A 50 -2.81 -6.32 7.11
CA ASN A 50 -4.09 -6.83 6.60
C ASN A 50 -5.27 -6.14 7.28
N ASN A 51 -5.22 -5.89 8.58
CA ASN A 51 -6.24 -5.13 9.30
C ASN A 51 -6.33 -3.70 8.78
N GLN A 52 -5.22 -3.04 8.44
CA GLN A 52 -5.27 -1.75 7.73
C GLN A 52 -6.00 -1.85 6.39
N LYS A 53 -5.92 -2.99 5.70
CA LYS A 53 -6.67 -3.28 4.47
C LYS A 53 -8.15 -3.60 4.71
N ASP A 54 -8.48 -4.32 5.78
CA ASP A 54 -9.84 -4.74 6.12
C ASP A 54 -10.63 -3.66 6.87
N THR A 55 -9.96 -2.72 7.54
CA THR A 55 -10.61 -1.50 8.07
C THR A 55 -11.06 -0.57 6.94
N SER A 56 -10.56 -0.77 5.71
CA SER A 56 -11.07 -0.12 4.49
C SER A 56 -12.30 -0.83 3.90
N ALA A 57 -12.80 -1.92 4.49
CA ALA A 57 -13.79 -2.81 3.86
C ALA A 57 -15.21 -2.78 4.47
N ALA A 58 -15.54 -1.79 5.31
CA ALA A 58 -16.92 -1.60 5.76
C ALA A 58 -17.33 -0.12 5.74
N GLY A 59 -17.23 0.52 4.56
CA GLY A 59 -17.89 1.80 4.29
C GLY A 59 -17.02 2.93 3.74
N SER A 60 -15.69 2.80 3.73
CA SER A 60 -14.81 3.81 3.12
C SER A 60 -14.69 3.56 1.62
N THR A 61 -15.37 4.36 0.81
CA THR A 61 -15.08 4.39 -0.63
C THR A 61 -13.63 4.84 -0.82
N SER A 62 -12.83 4.09 -1.58
CA SER A 62 -11.45 4.43 -1.92
C SER A 62 -11.29 4.73 -3.40
N TYR A 63 -10.21 5.41 -3.77
CA TYR A 63 -9.82 5.66 -5.15
C TYR A 63 -8.56 4.86 -5.47
N GLU A 64 -8.50 4.34 -6.69
CA GLU A 64 -7.29 3.73 -7.27
C GLU A 64 -7.01 4.39 -8.62
N ILE A 65 -5.78 4.87 -8.80
CA ILE A 65 -5.29 5.45 -10.05
C ILE A 65 -4.05 4.68 -10.47
N ILE A 66 -3.98 4.29 -11.75
CA ILE A 66 -2.85 3.55 -12.31
C ILE A 66 -2.13 4.46 -13.29
N PHE A 67 -0.94 4.91 -12.92
CA PHE A 67 -0.05 5.63 -13.84
C PHE A 67 0.73 4.62 -14.67
N THR A 68 0.85 4.87 -15.96
CA THR A 68 1.69 4.05 -16.85
C THR A 68 2.96 4.83 -17.15
N GLY A 69 4.09 4.36 -16.60
CA GLY A 69 5.39 4.97 -16.83
C GLY A 69 5.90 4.73 -18.25
N ALA A 70 6.98 5.44 -18.63
CA ALA A 70 7.57 5.40 -19.98
C ALA A 70 7.95 3.98 -20.46
N ASN A 71 8.22 3.06 -19.54
CA ASN A 71 8.61 1.68 -19.83
C ASN A 71 7.42 0.70 -19.82
N GLY A 72 6.19 1.20 -19.73
CA GLY A 72 4.98 0.38 -19.59
C GLY A 72 4.73 -0.15 -18.17
N GLU A 73 5.53 0.27 -17.20
CA GLU A 73 5.31 -0.07 -15.79
C GLU A 73 4.03 0.57 -15.27
N LYS A 74 3.19 -0.23 -14.61
CA LYS A 74 1.95 0.22 -13.98
C LYS A 74 2.22 0.54 -12.52
N ILE A 75 2.06 1.81 -12.14
CA ILE A 75 2.28 2.31 -10.78
C ILE A 75 0.91 2.62 -10.17
N PRO A 76 0.33 1.71 -9.37
CA PRO A 76 -0.93 1.95 -8.70
C PRO A 76 -0.75 2.90 -7.50
N LYS A 77 -1.59 3.92 -7.42
CA LYS A 77 -1.74 4.82 -6.25
C LYS A 77 -3.15 4.64 -5.68
N ARG A 78 -3.23 4.42 -4.38
CA ARG A 78 -4.49 4.17 -3.65
C ARG A 78 -4.63 5.14 -2.51
N PHE A 79 -5.82 5.71 -2.35
CA PHE A 79 -6.14 6.64 -1.27
C PHE A 79 -7.61 6.49 -0.87
N ASP A 80 -7.86 6.61 0.43
CA ASP A 80 -9.22 6.53 0.97
C ASP A 80 -9.94 7.88 0.80
N LYS A 81 -11.26 7.84 0.58
CA LYS A 81 -12.03 9.09 0.67
C LYS A 81 -11.99 9.60 2.10
N THR A 82 -11.73 10.89 2.21
CA THR A 82 -11.75 11.63 3.46
C THR A 82 -12.82 12.72 3.40
N GLU A 83 -13.40 13.05 4.54
CA GLU A 83 -14.32 14.18 4.62
C GLU A 83 -13.57 15.49 4.43
N TYR A 84 -14.11 16.37 3.59
CA TYR A 84 -13.52 17.68 3.39
C TYR A 84 -13.72 18.58 4.61
N SER A 85 -12.61 19.12 5.11
CA SER A 85 -12.65 20.29 5.99
C SER A 85 -13.25 21.49 5.27
N ASN A 86 -13.72 22.50 6.02
CA ASN A 86 -14.23 23.74 5.42
C ASN A 86 -13.20 24.41 4.50
N ARG A 87 -11.90 24.36 4.86
CA ARG A 87 -10.82 24.87 4.01
C ARG A 87 -10.66 24.06 2.72
N ALA A 88 -10.77 22.73 2.80
CA ALA A 88 -10.71 21.87 1.61
C ALA A 88 -11.88 22.11 0.65
N LYS A 89 -13.09 22.40 1.17
CA LYS A 89 -14.25 22.78 0.35
C LYS A 89 -14.03 24.12 -0.37
N LEU A 90 -13.41 25.10 0.30
CA LEU A 90 -13.05 26.38 -0.33
C LEU A 90 -12.07 26.17 -1.48
N LEU A 91 -11.01 25.40 -1.25
CA LEU A 91 -10.04 25.06 -2.30
C LEU A 91 -10.71 24.39 -3.50
N LEU A 92 -11.61 23.43 -3.26
CA LEU A 92 -12.35 22.76 -4.34
C LEU A 92 -13.17 23.75 -5.17
N ASN A 93 -13.85 24.69 -4.53
CA ASN A 93 -14.65 25.71 -5.21
C ASN A 93 -13.77 26.66 -6.04
N GLU A 94 -12.65 27.13 -5.48
CA GLU A 94 -11.70 28.00 -6.18
C GLU A 94 -11.10 27.30 -7.41
N MET A 95 -10.64 26.06 -7.25
CA MET A 95 -10.10 25.27 -8.36
C MET A 95 -11.15 25.03 -9.46
N SER A 96 -12.41 24.77 -9.08
CA SER A 96 -13.49 24.55 -10.03
C SER A 96 -13.80 25.85 -10.81
N SER A 97 -13.90 26.99 -10.11
CA SER A 97 -14.11 28.29 -10.74
C SER A 97 -13.00 28.62 -11.73
N HIS A 98 -11.74 28.42 -11.35
CA HIS A 98 -10.62 28.68 -12.23
C HIS A 98 -10.63 27.78 -13.47
N LEU A 99 -10.90 26.47 -13.31
CA LEU A 99 -11.01 25.56 -14.46
C LEU A 99 -12.16 25.94 -15.41
N ASP A 100 -13.26 26.48 -14.90
CA ASP A 100 -14.39 26.96 -15.70
C ASP A 100 -14.09 28.30 -16.38
N GLU A 101 -13.39 29.22 -15.70
CA GLU A 101 -12.91 30.49 -16.26
C GLU A 101 -11.98 30.27 -17.46
N TYR A 102 -11.14 29.23 -17.41
CA TYR A 102 -10.32 28.82 -18.56
C TYR A 102 -11.12 28.10 -19.66
N GLY A 103 -12.45 27.99 -19.57
CA GLY A 103 -13.31 27.18 -20.43
C GLY A 103 -13.32 27.50 -21.93
N GLN A 104 -12.75 28.63 -22.36
CA GLN A 104 -12.51 28.95 -23.78
C GLN A 104 -11.01 28.98 -24.16
N SER A 105 -10.12 28.93 -23.16
CA SER A 105 -8.67 29.08 -23.36
C SER A 105 -7.95 27.73 -23.44
N ILE A 106 -8.51 26.69 -22.81
CA ILE A 106 -7.95 25.34 -22.81
C ILE A 106 -9.04 24.31 -23.02
N THR A 107 -8.65 23.19 -23.62
CA THR A 107 -9.52 22.04 -23.86
C THR A 107 -9.78 21.26 -22.57
N GLU A 108 -10.88 20.51 -22.53
CA GLU A 108 -11.15 19.55 -21.44
C GLU A 108 -10.01 18.54 -21.24
N GLN A 109 -9.26 18.22 -22.30
CA GLN A 109 -8.13 17.31 -22.22
C GLN A 109 -6.93 17.95 -21.49
N GLU A 110 -6.65 19.23 -21.74
CA GLU A 110 -5.62 19.98 -21.01
C GLU A 110 -5.99 20.14 -19.53
N LYS A 111 -7.27 20.41 -19.22
CA LYS A 111 -7.76 20.44 -17.83
C LYS A 111 -7.48 19.12 -17.10
N ARG A 112 -7.78 17.99 -17.75
CA ARG A 112 -7.50 16.65 -17.19
C ARG A 112 -6.00 16.43 -16.98
N GLN A 113 -5.16 16.82 -17.94
CA GLN A 113 -3.71 16.69 -17.82
C GLN A 113 -3.17 17.47 -16.61
N VAL A 114 -3.58 18.73 -16.45
CA VAL A 114 -3.16 19.57 -15.32
C VAL A 114 -3.56 18.94 -13.98
N LEU A 115 -4.80 18.46 -13.85
CA LEU A 115 -5.28 17.82 -12.62
C LEU A 115 -4.52 16.54 -12.28
N ILE A 116 -4.23 15.71 -13.29
CA ILE A 116 -3.48 14.46 -13.11
C ILE A 116 -2.03 14.73 -12.70
N GLU A 117 -1.36 15.72 -13.30
CA GLU A 117 0.01 16.10 -12.90
C GLU A 117 0.07 16.69 -11.49
N LEU A 118 -0.93 17.49 -11.09
CA LEU A 118 -1.03 17.98 -9.71
C LEU A 118 -1.20 16.82 -8.74
N LEU A 119 -2.04 15.84 -9.09
CA LEU A 119 -2.27 14.65 -8.26
C LEU A 119 -1.03 13.75 -8.18
N GLU A 120 -0.29 13.59 -9.28
CA GLU A 120 0.97 12.83 -9.32
C GLU A 120 2.02 13.44 -8.39
N LYS A 121 2.11 14.77 -8.29
CA LYS A 121 3.01 15.48 -7.37
C LYS A 121 2.65 15.34 -5.89
N LEU A 122 1.40 15.00 -5.58
CA LEU A 122 0.93 14.77 -4.21
C LEU A 122 1.12 13.33 -3.75
N CYS A 123 1.52 12.44 -4.66
CA CYS A 123 1.71 11.01 -4.44
C CYS A 123 3.19 10.62 -4.31
#